data_AF-A0AAU4JPI5-F1
#
_entry.id   AF-A0AAU4JPI5-F1
#
_cell.length_a   1.000
_cell.length_b   1.000
_cell.length_c   1.000
_cell.angle_alpha   90.00
_cell.angle_beta   90.00
_cell.angle_gamma   90.00
#
_symmetry.space_group_name_H-M   'P 1'
#
loop_
_entity.id
_entity.type
_entity.pdbx_description
1 polymer ?
#
loop_
_entity_poly.entity_id
_entity_poly.type
_entity_poly.pdbx_seq_one_letter_code
_entity_poly.pdbx_strand_id
1 'polypeptide(L)'
;MSDGPVRITGPFLAVLDALLDADGNELHGWAIMKATGKSGPTIYKILERLAESKWVTSRWEDDTEPGKPRRRYYRLTPHGATSARELIAARRPRPAPSTRLAFGWCKA
;
A
#
# COMPACT_ATOMS: atom_id res chain seq x y z
N MET A 1 -21.63 -5.44 5.90
CA MET A 1 -21.31 -4.01 5.69
C MET A 1 -20.07 -3.96 4.83
N SER A 2 -20.22 -3.66 3.55
CA SER A 2 -19.13 -3.73 2.57
C SER A 2 -18.31 -2.44 2.61
N ASP A 3 -17.49 -2.25 3.64
CA ASP A 3 -16.56 -1.10 3.76
C ASP A 3 -15.30 -1.30 2.91
N GLY A 4 -15.48 -1.86 1.71
CA GLY A 4 -14.42 -2.22 0.77
C GLY A 4 -14.39 -1.26 -0.42
N PRO A 5 -13.23 -1.03 -1.03
CA PRO A 5 -13.10 -0.09 -2.14
C PRO A 5 -13.93 -0.53 -3.35
N VAL A 6 -14.74 0.41 -3.87
CA VAL A 6 -15.77 0.16 -4.91
C VAL A 6 -15.22 -0.39 -6.23
N ARG A 7 -13.96 -0.09 -6.57
CA ARG A 7 -13.31 -0.48 -7.82
C ARG A 7 -11.97 -1.17 -7.59
N ILE A 8 -11.93 -2.47 -7.84
CA ILE A 8 -10.73 -3.30 -7.73
C ILE A 8 -10.14 -3.53 -9.13
N THR A 9 -8.91 -3.07 -9.35
CA THR A 9 -8.18 -3.17 -10.62
C THR A 9 -6.84 -3.90 -10.41
N GLY A 10 -6.15 -4.27 -11.50
CA GLY A 10 -4.80 -4.86 -11.42
C GLY A 10 -3.80 -3.99 -10.63
N PRO A 11 -3.69 -2.67 -10.90
CA PRO A 11 -2.86 -1.76 -10.10
C PRO A 11 -3.28 -1.71 -8.63
N PHE A 12 -4.57 -1.78 -8.33
CA PHE A 12 -5.06 -1.79 -6.95
C PHE A 12 -4.58 -3.03 -6.19
N LEU A 13 -4.68 -4.21 -6.80
CA LEU A 13 -4.17 -5.45 -6.21
C LEU A 13 -2.65 -5.41 -6.02
N ALA A 14 -1.90 -4.86 -6.97
CA ALA A 14 -0.45 -4.71 -6.86
C ALA A 14 -0.05 -3.80 -5.67
N VAL A 15 -0.80 -2.73 -5.41
CA VAL A 15 -0.58 -1.88 -4.23
C VAL A 15 -0.86 -2.62 -2.92
N LEU A 16 -1.95 -3.41 -2.89
CA LEU A 16 -2.24 -4.23 -1.71
C LEU A 16 -1.18 -5.30 -1.46
N ASP A 17 -0.72 -5.99 -2.51
CA ASP A 17 0.39 -6.95 -2.42
C ASP A 17 1.64 -6.27 -1.83
N ALA A 18 2.03 -5.09 -2.34
CA ALA A 18 3.19 -4.35 -1.83
C ALA A 18 3.03 -3.93 -0.35
N LEU A 19 1.83 -3.50 0.05
CA LEU A 19 1.55 -3.13 1.43
C LEU A 19 1.44 -4.34 2.37
N LEU A 20 1.05 -5.52 1.87
CA LEU A 20 1.01 -6.76 2.64
C LEU A 20 2.38 -7.37 2.80
N ASP A 21 3.19 -7.35 1.75
CA ASP A 21 4.62 -7.69 1.83
C ASP A 21 5.28 -6.81 2.90
N ALA A 22 4.85 -5.54 2.98
CA ALA A 22 4.91 -4.61 4.12
C ALA A 22 5.19 -5.19 5.52
N ASP A 23 4.44 -6.26 5.82
CA ASP A 23 4.29 -6.88 7.12
C ASP A 23 4.05 -5.87 8.26
N GLY A 24 3.21 -4.87 7.98
CA GLY A 24 2.86 -3.82 8.95
C GLY A 24 3.88 -2.69 9.07
N ASN A 25 4.96 -2.68 8.29
CA ASN A 25 5.85 -1.52 8.19
C ASN A 25 5.21 -0.38 7.38
N GLU A 26 5.62 0.85 7.66
CA GLU A 26 5.19 2.02 6.89
C GLU A 26 5.95 2.10 5.56
N LEU A 27 5.23 2.28 4.44
CA LEU A 27 5.80 2.48 3.12
C LEU A 27 5.54 3.89 2.61
N HIS A 28 6.56 4.53 2.07
CA HIS A 28 6.39 5.81 1.37
C HIS A 28 5.96 5.59 -0.09
N GLY A 29 5.29 6.58 -0.69
CA GLY A 29 4.71 6.47 -2.04
C GLY A 29 5.70 6.02 -3.14
N TRP A 30 6.96 6.49 -3.07
CA TRP A 30 8.00 6.07 -4.02
C TRP A 30 8.38 4.59 -3.91
N ALA A 31 8.47 4.01 -2.72
CA ALA A 31 8.71 2.58 -2.54
C ALA A 31 7.58 1.76 -3.17
N ILE A 32 6.34 2.20 -3.02
CA ILE A 32 5.17 1.55 -3.62
C ILE A 32 5.21 1.68 -5.15
N MET A 33 5.62 2.83 -5.69
CA MET A 33 5.84 2.99 -7.14
C MET A 33 6.92 2.04 -7.66
N LYS A 34 8.06 1.93 -6.96
CA LYS A 34 9.15 1.01 -7.32
C LYS A 34 8.73 -0.46 -7.25
N ALA A 35 7.97 -0.84 -6.22
CA ALA A 35 7.48 -2.20 -6.03
C ALA A 35 6.46 -2.61 -7.10
N THR A 36 5.57 -1.70 -7.47
CA THR A 36 4.44 -2.00 -8.39
C THR A 36 4.74 -1.68 -9.85
N GLY A 37 5.77 -0.89 -10.14
CA GLY A 37 6.09 -0.37 -11.48
C GLY A 37 4.99 0.52 -12.07
N LYS A 38 4.10 1.10 -11.24
CA LYS A 38 3.00 1.95 -11.69
C LYS A 38 3.34 3.43 -11.54
N SER A 39 2.63 4.26 -12.32
CA SER A 39 2.80 5.70 -12.27
C SER A 39 2.33 6.28 -10.93
N GLY A 40 3.00 7.34 -10.46
CA GLY A 40 2.66 8.03 -9.23
C GLY A 40 1.18 8.42 -9.12
N PRO A 41 0.56 9.05 -10.15
CA PRO A 41 -0.85 9.43 -10.09
C PRO A 41 -1.80 8.25 -9.88
N THR A 42 -1.48 7.08 -10.45
CA THR A 42 -2.28 5.86 -10.22
C THR A 42 -2.14 5.37 -8.79
N ILE A 43 -0.93 5.36 -8.25
CA ILE A 43 -0.66 4.94 -6.87
C ILE A 43 -1.36 5.87 -5.87
N TYR A 44 -1.23 7.19 -6.01
CA TYR A 44 -1.87 8.13 -5.09
C TYR A 44 -3.39 8.01 -5.10
N LYS A 45 -4.03 7.89 -6.27
CA LYS A 45 -5.47 7.65 -6.36
C LYS A 45 -5.91 6.35 -5.69
N ILE A 46 -5.08 5.31 -5.73
CA ILE A 46 -5.39 4.05 -5.05
C ILE A 46 -5.23 4.21 -3.53
N LEU A 47 -4.16 4.87 -3.08
CA LEU A 47 -3.89 5.10 -1.67
C LEU A 47 -4.95 5.99 -1.02
N GLU A 48 -5.43 7.02 -1.71
CA GLU A 48 -6.55 7.85 -1.28
C GLU A 48 -7.80 6.99 -1.05
N ARG A 49 -8.15 6.15 -2.01
CA ARG A 49 -9.31 5.26 -1.90
C ARG A 49 -9.17 4.24 -0.78
N LEU A 50 -7.97 3.70 -0.57
CA LEU A 50 -7.68 2.81 0.56
C LEU A 50 -7.80 3.54 1.89
N ALA A 51 -7.42 4.82 1.95
CA ALA A 51 -7.53 5.65 3.14
C ALA A 51 -8.99 6.02 3.44
N GLU A 52 -9.78 6.34 2.40
CA GLU A 52 -11.22 6.57 2.50
C GLU A 52 -11.96 5.34 3.06
N SER A 53 -11.57 4.14 2.64
CA SER A 53 -12.08 2.87 3.20
C SER A 53 -11.42 2.47 4.52
N LYS A 54 -10.55 3.29 5.12
CA LYS A 54 -9.83 2.99 6.39
C LYS A 54 -8.96 1.72 6.35
N TRP A 55 -8.61 1.23 5.17
CA TRP A 55 -7.72 0.07 5.01
C TRP A 55 -6.26 0.46 5.24
N VAL A 56 -5.90 1.72 4.95
CA VAL A 56 -4.58 2.27 5.24
C VAL A 56 -4.67 3.50 6.12
N THR A 57 -3.64 3.69 6.92
CA THR A 57 -3.35 4.93 7.62
C THR A 57 -2.25 5.66 6.87
N SER A 58 -2.32 6.99 6.86
CA SER A 58 -1.27 7.82 6.28
C SER A 58 -0.65 8.69 7.36
N ARG A 59 0.68 8.74 7.43
CA ARG A 59 1.45 9.57 8.34
C ARG A 59 2.38 10.48 7.54
N TRP A 60 2.49 11.73 7.94
CA TRP A 60 3.54 12.60 7.41
C TRP A 60 4.83 12.36 8.18
N GLU A 61 5.97 12.47 7.50
CA GLU A 61 7.27 12.49 8.16
C GLU A 61 7.31 13.64 9.18
N ASP A 62 7.68 13.31 10.41
CA ASP A 62 7.77 14.27 11.52
C ASP A 62 9.12 15.00 11.50
N ASP A 63 10.19 14.31 11.13
CA ASP A 63 11.54 14.87 11.07
C ASP A 63 11.91 15.23 9.63
N THR A 64 11.39 16.36 9.17
CA THR A 64 11.79 16.93 7.88
C THR A 64 12.83 18.02 8.13
N GLU A 65 14.07 17.76 7.71
CA GLU A 65 15.11 18.79 7.63
C GLU A 65 14.59 20.02 6.87
N PRO A 66 14.90 21.24 7.32
CA PRO A 66 14.48 22.46 6.64
C PRO A 66 14.99 22.45 5.18
N GLY A 67 14.05 22.47 4.24
CA GLY A 67 14.32 22.51 2.80
C GLY A 67 14.02 21.23 2.01
N LYS A 68 13.66 20.11 2.66
CA LYS A 68 13.23 18.90 1.95
C LYS A 68 11.70 18.79 1.89
N PRO A 69 11.12 18.29 0.78
CA PRO A 69 9.69 18.02 0.69
C PRO A 69 9.33 16.87 1.64
N ARG A 70 8.32 17.11 2.49
CA ARG A 70 7.82 16.13 3.46
C ARG A 70 7.38 14.85 2.77
N ARG A 71 7.79 13.70 3.30
CA ARG A 71 7.37 12.39 2.79
C ARG A 71 6.07 11.95 3.47
N ARG A 72 5.21 11.27 2.71
CA ARG A 72 3.99 10.64 3.24
C ARG A 72 4.16 9.14 3.25
N TYR A 73 3.98 8.57 4.43
CA TYR A 73 4.06 7.16 4.75
C TYR A 73 2.66 6.56 4.83
N TYR A 74 2.53 5.31 4.42
CA TYR A 74 1.28 4.58 4.36
C TYR A 74 1.47 3.22 5.01
N ARG A 75 0.51 2.80 5.83
CA ARG A 75 0.54 1.51 6.52
C ARG A 75 -0.85 0.89 6.53
N LEU A 76 -0.93 -0.41 6.30
CA LEU A 76 -2.20 -1.13 6.46
C LEU A 76 -2.66 -1.09 7.92
N THR A 77 -3.96 -0.85 8.10
CA THR A 77 -4.62 -1.09 9.39
C THR A 77 -4.80 -2.60 9.58
N PRO A 78 -5.00 -3.08 10.83
CA PRO A 78 -5.31 -4.48 11.07
C PRO A 78 -6.53 -4.96 10.26
N HIS A 79 -7.56 -4.11 10.18
CA HIS A 79 -8.74 -4.36 9.34
C HIS A 79 -8.38 -4.45 7.85
N GLY A 80 -7.70 -3.44 7.32
CA GLY A 80 -7.28 -3.41 5.93
C GLY A 80 -6.38 -4.58 5.53
N ALA A 81 -5.51 -5.04 6.43
CA ALA A 81 -4.64 -6.18 6.19
C ALA A 81 -5.43 -7.50 6.07
N THR A 82 -6.42 -7.73 6.93
CA THR A 82 -7.30 -8.90 6.83
C THR A 82 -8.13 -8.84 5.54
N SER A 83 -8.80 -7.72 5.28
CA SER A 83 -9.63 -7.57 4.09
C SER A 83 -8.83 -7.61 2.78
N ALA A 84 -7.59 -7.11 2.77
CA ALA A 84 -6.71 -7.22 1.62
C ALA A 84 -6.32 -8.68 1.32
N ARG A 85 -5.99 -9.47 2.36
CA ARG A 85 -5.67 -10.89 2.20
C ARG A 85 -6.87 -11.67 1.65
N GLU A 86 -8.06 -11.43 2.20
CA GLU A 86 -9.30 -12.05 1.71
C GLU A 86 -9.58 -11.68 0.25
N LEU A 87 -9.44 -10.40 -0.09
CA LEU A 87 -9.67 -9.92 -1.45
C LEU A 87 -8.69 -10.53 -2.47
N ILE A 88 -7.41 -10.65 -2.11
CA ILE A 88 -6.39 -11.24 -2.98
C ILE A 88 -6.64 -12.75 -3.12
N ALA A 89 -6.96 -13.44 -2.03
CA ALA A 89 -7.31 -14.87 -2.07
C ALA A 89 -8.54 -15.14 -2.95
N ALA A 90 -9.57 -14.29 -2.86
CA ALA A 90 -10.77 -14.42 -3.68
C ALA A 90 -10.53 -14.15 -5.18
N ARG A 91 -9.48 -13.39 -5.53
CA ARG A 91 -9.21 -12.95 -6.92
C ARG A 91 -8.06 -13.67 -7.60
N ARG A 92 -7.20 -14.38 -6.87
CA ARG A 92 -6.17 -15.25 -7.45
C ARG A 92 -6.55 -16.73 -7.26
N PRO A 93 -6.92 -17.44 -8.34
CA PRO A 93 -6.77 -18.88 -8.35
C PRO A 93 -5.26 -19.18 -8.48
N ARG A 94 -4.62 -19.53 -7.34
CA ARG A 94 -3.17 -19.81 -7.16
C ARG A 94 -2.27 -18.59 -6.90
N PRO A 95 -1.48 -18.58 -5.81
CA PRO A 95 -0.53 -17.50 -5.57
C PRO A 95 0.61 -17.59 -6.59
N ALA A 96 0.79 -16.56 -7.43
CA ALA A 96 2.09 -16.30 -8.03
C ALA A 96 3.04 -15.84 -6.90
N PRO A 97 4.29 -16.30 -6.87
CA PRO A 97 5.25 -15.87 -5.86
C PRO A 97 5.43 -14.36 -5.99
N SER A 98 4.92 -13.60 -5.03
CA SER A 98 5.47 -12.29 -4.75
C SER A 98 6.87 -12.57 -4.24
N THR A 99 7.87 -12.32 -5.09
CA THR A 99 9.25 -12.21 -4.65
C THR A 99 9.20 -11.23 -3.50
N ARG A 100 9.33 -11.70 -2.24
CA ARG A 100 9.49 -10.82 -1.07
C ARG A 100 10.53 -9.81 -1.49
N LEU A 101 10.09 -8.60 -1.77
CA LEU A 101 10.95 -7.58 -2.35
C LEU A 101 11.98 -7.31 -1.27
N ALA A 102 13.17 -7.88 -1.42
CA ALA A 102 14.33 -7.73 -0.53
C ALA A 102 14.90 -6.30 -0.60
N PHE A 103 14.03 -5.31 -0.75
CA PHE A 103 14.34 -3.91 -0.68
C PHE A 103 14.21 -3.54 0.79
N GLY A 104 15.35 -3.26 1.43
CA GLY A 104 15.39 -2.70 2.78
C GLY A 104 14.50 -1.47 2.85
N TRP A 105 13.28 -1.66 3.34
CA TRP A 105 12.35 -0.57 3.55
C TRP A 105 12.96 0.31 4.62
N CYS A 106 13.07 1.59 4.29
CA CYS A 106 13.53 2.61 5.21
C CYS A 106 12.55 2.63 6.39
N LYS A 107 12.89 1.90 7.46
CA LYS A 107 12.30 2.10 8.77
C LYS A 107 12.56 3.56 9.12
N ALA A 108 11.48 4.33 9.26
CA ALA A 108 11.53 5.57 10.01
C ALA A 108 11.70 5.22 11.50
#